data_AF-A0A945V1U7-F1
#
_entry.id   AF-A0A945V1U7-F1
#
_cell.length_a   1.000
_cell.length_b   1.000
_cell.length_c   1.000
_cell.angle_alpha   90.00
_cell.angle_beta   90.00
_cell.angle_gamma   90.00
#
_symmetry.space_group_name_H-M   'P 1'
#
loop_
_entity.id
_entity.type
_entity.pdbx_description
1 polymer ?
#
loop_
_entity_poly.entity_id
_entity_poly.type
_entity_poly.pdbx_seq_one_letter_code
_entity_poly.pdbx_strand_id
1 'polypeptide(L)'
;MSNTNNATTSNNKVFKTVIFRGGGYSPKPLAWVGLSVFISLILMLEVLTRAGIITSLTMPIPSDVFWTLIELWQSGLLFKHLAPSLSRLVVGSFIGCSFGICVGIIIGLFSLARAGLVPLVAAIFPIPKIALLPLFVIWFGIDETSKYALIALGTFT
;
A
#
# COMPACT_ATOMS: atom_id res chain seq x y z
N MET A 1 26.97 -73.92 26.39
CA MET A 1 25.68 -74.14 25.72
C MET A 1 25.06 -72.78 25.47
N SER A 2 24.70 -72.48 24.20
CA SER A 2 23.73 -71.45 23.79
C SER A 2 24.07 -69.96 23.94
N ASN A 3 24.75 -69.44 22.91
CA ASN A 3 24.54 -68.11 22.31
C ASN A 3 23.06 -67.88 21.94
N THR A 4 22.52 -66.67 22.13
CA THR A 4 21.75 -65.86 21.13
C THR A 4 20.94 -64.80 21.88
N ASN A 5 21.29 -63.50 21.87
CA ASN A 5 21.25 -62.56 20.75
C ASN A 5 19.82 -62.27 20.23
N ASN A 6 19.44 -60.99 20.35
CA ASN A 6 18.69 -60.19 19.38
C ASN A 6 17.19 -59.98 19.62
N ALA A 7 16.88 -58.85 20.26
CA ALA A 7 15.64 -58.13 20.00
C ALA A 7 15.87 -56.61 20.15
N THR A 8 16.67 -56.03 19.27
CA THR A 8 16.61 -54.59 18.98
C THR A 8 16.38 -54.44 17.48
N THR A 9 15.12 -54.61 17.09
CA THR A 9 14.62 -54.28 15.75
C THR A 9 14.70 -52.77 15.54
N SER A 10 15.91 -52.26 15.25
CA SER A 10 16.10 -50.91 14.74
C SER A 10 15.69 -50.90 13.28
N ASN A 11 14.46 -50.48 13.04
CA ASN A 11 13.83 -50.36 11.74
C ASN A 11 14.53 -49.23 10.96
N ASN A 12 15.59 -49.61 10.23
CA ASN A 12 16.43 -48.72 9.44
C ASN A 12 15.67 -48.27 8.18
N LYS A 13 14.79 -47.28 8.32
CA LYS A 13 14.25 -46.54 7.18
C LYS A 13 15.40 -45.76 6.55
N VAL A 14 15.97 -46.32 5.49
CA VAL A 14 16.97 -45.66 4.65
C VAL A 14 16.28 -44.46 3.98
N PHE A 15 16.44 -43.28 4.57
CA PHE A 15 16.01 -42.03 3.96
C PHE A 15 16.86 -41.79 2.72
N LYS A 16 16.31 -42.14 1.55
CA LYS A 16 16.90 -41.84 0.25
C LYS A 16 16.87 -40.32 0.07
N THR A 17 18.01 -39.67 0.30
CA THR A 17 18.16 -38.23 0.13
C THR A 17 18.01 -37.90 -1.34
N VAL A 18 16.96 -37.14 -1.66
CA VAL A 18 16.72 -36.66 -3.03
C VAL A 18 17.68 -35.50 -3.25
N ILE A 19 18.62 -35.69 -4.17
CA ILE A 19 19.56 -34.66 -4.60
C ILE A 19 18.75 -33.52 -5.22
N PHE A 20 18.63 -32.41 -4.49
CA PHE A 20 17.97 -31.19 -4.96
C PHE A 20 18.79 -30.62 -6.13
N ARG A 21 18.37 -30.96 -7.37
CA ARG A 21 18.93 -30.48 -8.65
C ARG A 21 18.30 -29.16 -9.10
N GLY A 22 17.81 -28.35 -8.17
CA GLY A 22 17.44 -26.97 -8.46
C GLY A 22 18.72 -26.14 -8.56
N GLY A 23 19.25 -25.97 -9.78
CA GLY A 23 20.30 -24.99 -10.05
C GLY A 23 19.78 -23.62 -9.57
N GLY A 24 20.27 -23.19 -8.42
CA GLY A 24 19.66 -22.13 -7.63
C GLY A 24 19.51 -20.84 -8.43
N TYR A 25 18.25 -20.43 -8.64
CA TYR A 25 17.94 -19.03 -8.84
C TYR A 25 18.25 -18.32 -7.51
N SER A 26 19.52 -17.92 -7.33
CA SER A 26 19.92 -16.99 -6.29
C SER A 26 19.91 -15.60 -6.92
N PRO A 27 18.76 -14.90 -7.04
CA PRO A 27 18.73 -13.56 -7.56
C PRO A 27 19.63 -12.69 -6.69
N LYS A 28 20.76 -12.26 -7.25
CA LYS A 28 21.59 -11.24 -6.61
C LYS A 28 20.88 -9.92 -6.86
N PRO A 29 20.50 -9.16 -5.81
CA PRO A 29 19.89 -7.85 -6.01
C PRO A 29 20.92 -6.91 -6.62
N LEU A 30 20.92 -6.77 -7.95
CA LEU A 30 21.70 -5.78 -8.67
C LEU A 30 20.92 -4.45 -8.61
N ALA A 31 21.01 -3.76 -7.47
CA ALA A 31 20.32 -2.47 -7.24
C ALA A 31 20.62 -1.45 -8.35
N TRP A 32 21.82 -1.51 -8.94
CA TRP A 32 22.26 -0.68 -10.05
C TRP A 32 21.47 -0.90 -11.36
N VAL A 33 20.99 -2.11 -11.62
CA VAL A 33 20.21 -2.41 -12.83
C VAL A 33 18.84 -1.74 -12.74
N GLY A 34 18.20 -1.78 -11.57
CA GLY A 34 16.94 -1.09 -11.33
C GLY A 34 17.06 0.43 -11.52
N LEU A 35 18.13 1.02 -10.97
CA LEU A 35 18.41 2.45 -11.09
C LEU A 35 18.70 2.87 -12.54
N SER A 36 19.47 2.07 -13.27
CA SER A 36 19.78 2.31 -14.68
C SER A 36 18.54 2.23 -15.58
N VAL A 37 17.66 1.24 -15.36
CA VAL A 37 16.39 1.14 -16.09
C VAL A 37 15.51 2.36 -15.82
N PHE A 38 15.41 2.80 -14.57
CA PHE A 38 14.62 3.97 -14.19
C PHE A 38 15.12 5.26 -14.87
N ILE A 39 16.44 5.49 -14.84
CA ILE A 39 17.07 6.65 -15.49
C ILE A 39 16.88 6.59 -17.01
N SER A 40 17.05 5.42 -17.63
CA SER A 40 16.83 5.24 -19.06
C SER A 40 15.39 5.56 -19.45
N LEU A 41 14.42 5.21 -18.60
CA LEU A 41 13.00 5.50 -18.82
C LEU A 41 12.72 7.01 -18.77
N ILE A 42 13.30 7.71 -17.80
CA ILE A 42 13.18 9.18 -17.67
C ILE A 42 13.82 9.88 -18.86
N LEU A 43 15.02 9.47 -19.28
CA LEU A 43 15.70 10.06 -20.43
C LEU A 43 14.94 9.81 -21.72
N MET A 44 14.45 8.57 -21.93
CA MET A 44 13.63 8.24 -23.08
C MET A 44 12.34 9.06 -23.11
N LEU A 45 11.72 9.27 -21.95
CA LEU A 45 10.54 10.13 -21.80
C LEU A 45 10.85 11.60 -22.14
N GLU A 46 11.96 12.14 -21.64
CA GLU A 46 12.40 13.50 -21.95
C GLU A 46 12.68 13.68 -23.44
N VAL A 47 13.33 12.71 -24.09
CA VAL A 47 13.57 12.75 -25.54
C VAL A 47 12.25 12.67 -26.32
N LEU A 48 11.32 11.78 -25.96
CA LEU A 48 10.03 11.63 -26.65
C LEU A 48 9.12 12.87 -26.50
N THR A 49 9.13 13.50 -25.32
CA THR A 49 8.36 14.73 -25.05
C THR A 49 9.00 15.96 -25.70
N ARG A 50 10.33 16.10 -25.67
CA ARG A 50 11.04 17.17 -26.39
C ARG A 50 10.94 17.04 -27.92
N ALA A 51 10.91 15.81 -28.44
CA ALA A 51 10.76 15.55 -29.87
C ALA A 51 9.35 15.84 -30.42
N GLY A 52 8.40 16.23 -29.56
CA GLY A 52 7.05 16.61 -29.96
C GLY A 52 6.16 15.44 -30.41
N ILE A 53 6.60 14.20 -30.19
CA ILE A 53 5.83 12.99 -30.48
C ILE A 53 4.71 12.80 -29.44
N ILE A 54 4.95 13.26 -28.20
CA ILE A 54 3.98 13.32 -27.11
C ILE A 54 3.78 14.80 -26.76
N THR A 55 2.55 15.31 -26.91
CA THR A 55 2.21 16.69 -26.57
C THR A 55 2.51 16.97 -25.10
N SER A 56 3.16 18.09 -24.79
CA SER A 56 3.50 18.54 -23.42
C SER A 56 2.27 18.67 -22.49
N LEU A 57 1.06 18.62 -23.05
CA LEU A 57 -0.22 18.63 -22.35
C LEU A 57 -0.57 17.27 -21.71
N THR A 58 -0.10 16.14 -22.28
CA THR A 58 -0.38 14.79 -21.77
C THR A 58 0.70 14.26 -20.83
N MET A 59 1.95 14.68 -21.01
CA MET A 59 3.05 14.36 -20.11
C MET A 59 3.98 15.57 -20.01
N PRO A 60 4.06 16.24 -18.84
CA PRO A 60 4.96 17.35 -18.65
C PRO A 60 6.41 16.86 -18.75
N ILE A 61 7.27 17.69 -19.34
CA ILE A 61 8.69 17.40 -19.51
C ILE A 61 9.31 17.32 -18.10
N PRO A 62 10.08 16.26 -17.76
CA PRO A 62 10.59 16.08 -16.40
C PRO A 62 11.50 17.22 -15.93
N SER A 63 12.22 17.89 -16.84
CA SER A 63 12.99 19.10 -16.53
C SER A 63 12.12 20.26 -16.05
N ASP A 64 10.96 20.46 -16.68
CA ASP A 64 10.06 21.58 -16.37
C ASP A 64 9.38 21.34 -15.03
N VAL A 65 9.02 20.08 -14.72
CA VAL A 65 8.53 19.69 -13.40
C VAL A 65 9.54 20.05 -12.31
N PHE A 66 10.83 19.84 -12.55
CA PHE A 66 11.89 20.19 -11.59
C PHE A 66 12.00 21.70 -11.37
N TRP A 67 11.97 22.50 -12.44
CA TRP A 67 11.99 23.96 -12.32
C TRP A 67 10.75 24.51 -11.63
N THR A 68 9.56 24.02 -12.00
CA THR A 68 8.30 24.36 -11.36
C THR A 68 8.30 23.99 -9.87
N LEU A 69 8.91 22.86 -9.49
CA LEU A 69 9.06 22.47 -8.08
C LEU A 69 9.89 23.51 -7.31
N ILE A 70 11.03 23.95 -7.86
CA ILE A 70 11.90 24.96 -7.24
C ILE A 70 11.17 26.29 -7.11
N GLU A 71 10.45 26.72 -8.15
CA GLU A 71 9.67 27.95 -8.17
C GLU A 71 8.53 27.92 -7.12
N LEU A 72 7.81 26.80 -7.03
CA LEU A 72 6.76 26.60 -6.01
C LEU A 72 7.32 26.53 -4.59
N TRP A 73 8.52 25.98 -4.43
CA TRP A 73 9.22 25.93 -3.14
C TRP A 73 9.64 27.33 -2.68
N GLN A 74 10.24 28.13 -3.57
CA GLN A 74 10.68 29.49 -3.27
C GLN A 74 9.51 30.45 -3.05
N SER A 75 8.43 30.31 -3.82
CA SER A 75 7.21 31.13 -3.67
C SER A 75 6.37 30.76 -2.45
N GLY A 76 6.64 29.63 -1.80
CA GLY A 76 5.87 29.12 -0.65
C GLY A 76 4.45 28.61 -1.00
N LEU A 77 4.05 28.70 -2.28
CA LEU A 77 2.75 28.21 -2.76
C LEU A 77 2.62 26.69 -2.59
N LEU A 78 3.74 25.96 -2.68
CA LEU A 78 3.77 24.52 -2.43
C LEU A 78 3.17 24.19 -1.06
N PHE A 79 3.65 24.85 0.00
CA PHE A 79 3.17 24.64 1.35
C PHE A 79 1.73 25.12 1.55
N LYS A 80 1.33 26.20 0.87
CA LYS A 80 -0.05 26.72 0.93
C LYS A 80 -1.08 25.70 0.42
N HIS A 81 -0.75 24.90 -0.58
CA HIS A 81 -1.64 23.85 -1.10
C HIS A 81 -1.40 22.49 -0.45
N LEU A 82 -0.16 22.17 -0.09
CA LEU A 82 0.20 20.90 0.52
C LEU A 82 -0.28 20.82 1.98
N ALA A 83 -0.11 21.88 2.76
CA ALA A 83 -0.43 21.85 4.20
C ALA A 83 -1.92 21.58 4.47
N PRO A 84 -2.90 22.20 3.78
CA PRO A 84 -4.31 21.84 3.94
C PRO A 84 -4.64 20.41 3.49
N SER A 85 -3.97 19.91 2.45
CA SER A 85 -4.16 18.53 2.00
C SER A 85 -3.67 17.54 3.06
N LEU A 86 -2.50 17.82 3.62
CA LEU A 86 -1.87 16.99 4.64
C LEU A 86 -2.63 17.06 5.98
N SER A 87 -3.12 18.24 6.37
CA SER A 87 -3.94 18.39 7.58
C SER A 87 -5.24 17.58 7.48
N ARG A 88 -5.89 17.56 6.31
CA ARG A 88 -7.05 16.68 6.05
C ARG A 88 -6.73 15.22 6.27
N LEU A 89 -5.61 14.77 5.72
CA LEU A 89 -5.16 13.39 5.88
C LEU A 89 -4.91 13.06 7.35
N VAL A 90 -4.19 13.92 8.07
CA VAL A 90 -3.85 13.70 9.48
C VAL A 90 -5.10 13.68 10.35
N VAL A 91 -5.97 14.69 10.26
CA VAL A 91 -7.16 14.81 11.09
C VAL A 91 -8.16 13.69 10.77
N GLY A 92 -8.44 13.45 9.49
CA GLY A 92 -9.34 12.38 9.07
C GLY A 92 -8.81 11.01 9.50
N SER A 93 -7.52 10.74 9.29
CA SER A 93 -6.91 9.46 9.69
C SER A 93 -6.88 9.29 11.20
N PHE A 94 -6.65 10.34 11.97
CA PHE A 94 -6.67 10.25 13.43
C PHE A 94 -8.06 9.88 13.97
N ILE A 95 -9.11 10.47 13.42
CA ILE A 95 -10.50 10.14 13.77
C ILE A 95 -10.82 8.69 13.35
N GLY A 96 -10.49 8.33 12.11
CA GLY A 96 -10.71 6.98 11.58
C GLY A 96 -9.98 5.90 12.36
N CYS A 97 -8.68 6.09 12.64
CA CYS A 97 -7.87 5.20 13.47
C CYS A 97 -8.45 5.06 14.88
N SER A 98 -8.84 6.17 15.52
CA SER A 98 -9.40 6.11 16.87
C SER A 98 -10.67 5.26 16.90
N PHE A 99 -11.59 5.47 15.95
CA PHE A 99 -12.79 4.65 15.83
C PHE A 99 -12.47 3.18 15.49
N GLY A 100 -11.54 2.95 14.56
CA GLY A 100 -11.14 1.60 14.13
C GLY A 100 -10.53 0.79 15.27
N ILE A 101 -9.66 1.43 16.05
CA ILE A 101 -9.07 0.83 17.25
C ILE A 101 -10.15 0.52 18.28
N CYS A 102 -11.05 1.46 18.58
CA CYS A 102 -12.14 1.24 19.52
C CYS A 102 -13.03 0.06 19.11
N VAL A 103 -13.48 0.04 17.86
CA VAL A 103 -14.33 -1.04 17.32
C VAL A 103 -13.57 -2.37 17.28
N GLY A 104 -12.31 -2.36 16.85
CA GLY A 104 -11.44 -3.54 16.82
C GLY A 104 -11.23 -4.15 18.21
N ILE A 105 -11.03 -3.31 19.23
CA ILE A 105 -10.92 -3.75 20.63
C ILE A 105 -12.24 -4.37 21.10
N ILE A 106 -13.39 -3.75 20.79
CA ILE A 106 -14.72 -4.28 21.15
C ILE A 106 -14.95 -5.66 20.51
N ILE A 107 -14.60 -5.83 19.24
CA ILE A 107 -14.66 -7.12 18.52
C ILE A 107 -13.69 -8.15 19.13
N GLY A 108 -12.53 -7.69 19.59
CA GLY A 108 -11.52 -8.51 20.25
C GLY A 108 -11.99 -9.07 21.59
N LEU A 109 -12.64 -8.23 22.41
CA LEU A 109 -13.02 -8.54 23.79
C LEU A 109 -14.39 -9.22 23.93
N PHE A 110 -15.37 -8.88 23.09
CA PHE A 110 -16.74 -9.36 23.25
C PHE A 110 -17.16 -10.34 22.15
N SER A 111 -17.54 -11.57 22.55
CA SER A 111 -18.00 -12.60 21.60
C SER A 111 -19.28 -12.21 20.86
N LEU A 112 -20.19 -11.47 21.52
CA LEU A 112 -21.42 -10.98 20.89
C LEU A 112 -21.12 -9.91 19.83
N ALA A 113 -20.23 -8.98 20.16
CA ALA A 113 -19.82 -7.93 19.22
C ALA A 113 -19.06 -8.51 18.02
N ARG A 114 -18.22 -9.53 18.25
CA ARG A 114 -17.56 -10.27 17.17
C ARG A 114 -18.55 -10.89 16.19
N ALA A 115 -19.60 -11.55 16.68
CA ALA A 115 -20.58 -12.20 15.83
C ALA A 115 -21.37 -11.21 14.95
N GLY A 116 -21.67 -10.01 15.47
CA GLY A 116 -22.44 -8.98 14.73
C GLY A 116 -21.59 -8.04 13.87
N LEU A 117 -20.48 -7.52 14.41
CA LEU A 117 -19.69 -6.47 13.75
C LEU A 117 -18.74 -7.01 12.68
N VAL A 118 -18.22 -8.23 12.82
CA VAL A 118 -17.30 -8.81 11.82
C VAL A 118 -17.98 -8.92 10.43
N PRO A 119 -19.21 -9.46 10.30
CA PRO A 119 -19.93 -9.45 9.03
C PRO A 119 -20.20 -8.04 8.48
N LEU A 120 -20.52 -7.08 9.34
CA LEU A 120 -20.80 -5.69 8.95
C LEU A 120 -19.55 -5.00 8.39
N VAL A 121 -18.40 -5.15 9.07
CA VAL A 121 -17.12 -4.61 8.60
C VAL A 121 -16.72 -5.28 7.26
N ALA A 122 -16.89 -6.61 7.16
CA ALA A 122 -16.62 -7.34 5.93
C ALA A 122 -17.51 -6.90 4.75
N ALA A 123 -18.74 -6.46 5.01
CA ALA A 123 -19.65 -5.94 3.98
C ALA A 123 -19.27 -4.54 3.48
N ILE A 124 -18.65 -3.71 4.32
CA ILE A 124 -18.22 -2.34 3.96
C ILE A 124 -16.90 -2.36 3.17
N PHE A 125 -16.01 -3.30 3.49
CA PHE A 125 -14.66 -3.40 2.88
C PHE A 125 -14.62 -3.41 1.33
N PRO A 126 -15.48 -4.15 0.60
CA PRO A 126 -15.43 -4.17 -0.86
C PRO A 126 -15.96 -2.89 -1.52
N ILE A 127 -16.58 -1.97 -0.77
CA ILE A 127 -17.17 -0.76 -1.33
C ILE A 127 -16.04 0.23 -1.68
N PRO A 128 -15.92 0.66 -2.95
CA PRO A 128 -14.93 1.66 -3.31
C PRO A 128 -15.27 2.99 -2.64
N LYS A 129 -14.43 3.42 -1.69
CA LYS A 129 -14.62 4.66 -0.91
C LYS A 129 -14.91 5.88 -1.78
N ILE A 130 -14.23 6.00 -2.92
CA ILE A 130 -14.45 7.11 -3.88
C ILE A 130 -15.89 7.20 -4.40
N ALA A 131 -16.63 6.09 -4.46
CA ALA A 131 -18.02 6.06 -4.89
C ALA A 131 -18.97 6.61 -3.82
N LEU A 132 -18.51 6.73 -2.57
CA LEU A 132 -19.27 7.32 -1.47
C LEU A 132 -19.18 8.85 -1.46
N LEU A 133 -18.28 9.45 -2.24
CA LEU A 133 -18.07 10.90 -2.30
C LEU A 133 -19.39 11.67 -2.52
N PRO A 134 -20.27 11.31 -3.48
CA PRO A 134 -21.52 12.03 -3.69
C PRO A 134 -22.46 11.97 -2.47
N LEU A 135 -22.53 10.81 -1.80
CA LEU A 135 -23.34 10.64 -0.59
C LEU A 135 -22.84 11.53 0.55
N PHE A 136 -21.52 11.54 0.78
CA PHE A 136 -20.90 12.43 1.77
C PHE A 136 -21.13 13.90 1.45
N VAL A 137 -21.06 14.28 0.18
CA VAL A 137 -21.33 15.66 -0.25
C VAL A 137 -22.79 16.05 -0.02
N ILE A 138 -23.73 15.14 -0.21
CA ILE A 138 -25.16 15.41 0.08
C ILE A 138 -25.39 15.56 1.59
N TRP A 139 -24.75 14.74 2.42
CA TRP A 139 -24.94 14.78 3.88
C TRP A 139 -24.22 15.93 4.57
N PHE A 140 -22.93 16.15 4.24
CA PHE A 140 -22.06 17.10 4.94
C PHE A 140 -21.81 18.38 4.13
N GLY A 141 -22.32 18.46 2.90
CA GLY A 141 -22.15 19.59 1.99
C GLY A 141 -20.91 19.49 1.09
N ILE A 142 -20.64 20.54 0.31
CA ILE A 142 -19.45 20.61 -0.58
C ILE A 142 -18.20 21.09 0.20
N ASP A 143 -18.34 21.24 1.51
CA ASP A 143 -17.30 21.77 2.38
C ASP A 143 -16.16 20.76 2.65
N GLU A 144 -15.19 21.18 3.44
CA GLU A 144 -14.03 20.37 3.84
C GLU A 144 -14.44 19.17 4.68
N THR A 145 -15.53 19.29 5.45
CA THR A 145 -16.10 18.24 6.32
C THR A 145 -16.32 16.93 5.57
N SER A 146 -16.83 16.99 4.34
CA SER A 146 -17.07 15.81 3.49
C SER A 146 -15.77 15.08 3.14
N LYS A 147 -14.68 15.82 2.96
CA LYS A 147 -13.35 15.26 2.67
C LYS A 147 -12.77 14.59 3.92
N TYR A 148 -12.87 15.24 5.08
CA TYR A 148 -12.43 14.65 6.35
C TYR A 148 -13.21 13.36 6.67
N ALA A 149 -14.53 13.36 6.48
CA ALA A 149 -15.38 12.20 6.76
C ALA A 149 -15.04 11.02 5.83
N LEU A 150 -14.77 11.30 4.55
CA LEU A 150 -14.37 10.27 3.60
C LEU A 150 -13.01 9.64 3.95
N ILE A 151 -12.03 10.46 4.36
CA ILE A 151 -10.71 9.97 4.82
C ILE A 151 -10.88 9.16 6.09
N ALA A 152 -11.67 9.63 7.06
CA ALA A 152 -11.92 8.92 8.31
C ALA A 152 -12.57 7.55 8.08
N LEU A 153 -13.55 7.46 7.18
CA LEU A 153 -14.16 6.18 6.80
C LEU A 153 -13.15 5.28 6.09
N GLY A 154 -12.31 5.83 5.20
CA GLY A 154 -11.28 5.07 4.50
C GLY A 154 -10.16 4.55 5.41
N THR A 155 -9.82 5.27 6.47
CA THR A 155 -8.80 4.85 7.45
C THR A 155 -9.36 3.90 8.52
N PHE A 156 -10.67 3.93 8.76
CA PHE A 156 -11.35 3.03 9.70
C PHE A 156 -11.30 1.56 9.25
N THR A 157 -11.35 1.31 7.93
CA THR A 157 -11.43 -0.03 7.30
C THR A 157 -10.08 -0.53 6.81
#